data_AF-A0A377ZV00-F1
#
_entry.id   AF-A0A377ZV00-F1
#
_cell.length_a   1.000
_cell.length_b   1.000
_cell.length_c   1.000
_cell.angle_alpha   90.00
_cell.angle_beta   90.00
_cell.angle_gamma   90.00
#
_symmetry.space_group_name_H-M   'P 1'
#
loop_
_entity.id
_entity.type
_entity.pdbx_description
1 polymer ?
#
loop_
_entity_poly.entity_id
_entity_poly.type
_entity_poly.pdbx_seq_one_letter_code
_entity_poly.pdbx_strand_id
1 'polypeptide(L)'
;MHGWTSRQRNAAIASFLSWTLDAFDFFLLVFLLSDIAHSFHVDLEEVTLAILLTLAVRPVGALIFGRAAEKFGRKPILMLNIVFFSAFELLSAAAPSLMLFFLLRVLYGVAMGGIWGVASSLAMETIPDRSRGLMSGLFQAGYPFGYLLAAVAYGLLFEQLGWRGMFVIGAAPVLLPFIYSASRSLRFGRRPGRIKRVRPCCRYCVATGSCACTWWC
;
A
#
# COMPACT_ATOMS: atom_id res chain seq x y z
N MET A 1 3.09 -4.36 -23.25
CA MET A 1 2.78 -5.36 -22.20
C MET A 1 2.73 -6.81 -22.71
N HIS A 2 3.14 -7.09 -23.96
CA HIS A 2 3.15 -8.44 -24.52
C HIS A 2 4.40 -9.20 -24.04
N GLY A 3 4.21 -10.24 -23.22
CA GLY A 3 5.30 -11.10 -22.70
C GLY A 3 5.30 -11.33 -21.18
N TRP A 4 4.41 -10.68 -20.41
CA TRP A 4 4.32 -10.89 -18.96
C TRP A 4 3.55 -12.16 -18.61
N THR A 5 4.10 -12.95 -17.70
CA THR A 5 3.38 -14.10 -17.13
C THR A 5 2.17 -13.63 -16.33
N SER A 6 1.15 -14.48 -16.20
CA SER A 6 -0.04 -14.16 -15.40
C SER A 6 0.29 -13.78 -13.95
N ARG A 7 1.39 -14.28 -13.39
CA ARG A 7 1.85 -13.92 -12.04
C ARG A 7 2.41 -12.49 -11.98
N GLN A 8 3.22 -12.11 -12.96
CA GLN A 8 3.77 -10.76 -13.08
C GLN A 8 2.68 -9.73 -13.24
N ARG A 9 1.72 -10.00 -14.13
CA ARG A 9 0.57 -9.12 -14.33
C ARG A 9 -0.27 -8.98 -13.06
N ASN A 10 -0.55 -10.09 -12.36
CA ASN A 10 -1.33 -10.04 -11.13
C ASN A 10 -0.61 -9.28 -10.00
N ALA A 11 0.71 -9.46 -9.84
CA ALA A 11 1.49 -8.71 -8.86
C ALA A 11 1.55 -7.21 -9.20
N ALA A 12 1.76 -6.89 -10.48
CA ALA A 12 1.75 -5.50 -10.97
C ALA A 12 0.41 -4.81 -10.67
N ILE A 13 -0.70 -5.46 -11.03
CA ILE A 13 -2.05 -4.94 -10.80
C ILE A 13 -2.33 -4.84 -9.29
N ALA A 14 -1.98 -5.85 -8.50
CA ALA A 14 -2.22 -5.82 -7.06
C ALA A 14 -1.46 -4.67 -6.38
N SER A 15 -0.18 -4.47 -6.71
CA SER A 15 0.60 -3.35 -6.19
C SER A 15 0.07 -2.00 -6.64
N PHE A 16 -0.27 -1.85 -7.93
CA PHE A 16 -0.84 -0.62 -8.48
C PHE A 16 -2.19 -0.27 -7.82
N LEU A 17 -3.08 -1.25 -7.67
CA LEU A 17 -4.36 -1.06 -7.01
C LEU A 17 -4.18 -0.73 -5.53
N SER A 18 -3.28 -1.42 -4.83
CA SER A 18 -3.02 -1.11 -3.41
C SER A 18 -2.60 0.35 -3.23
N TRP A 19 -1.74 0.86 -4.11
CA TRP A 19 -1.30 2.26 -4.06
C TRP A 19 -2.38 3.25 -4.50
N THR A 20 -3.19 2.88 -5.49
CA THR A 20 -4.34 3.69 -5.93
C THR A 20 -5.35 3.85 -4.80
N LEU A 21 -5.62 2.77 -4.06
CA LEU A 21 -6.57 2.76 -2.95
C LEU A 21 -6.04 3.53 -1.73
N ASP A 22 -4.74 3.43 -1.45
CA ASP A 22 -4.07 4.26 -0.45
C ASP A 22 -4.27 5.77 -0.73
N ALA A 23 -4.08 6.17 -1.99
CA ALA A 23 -4.33 7.53 -2.42
C ALA A 23 -5.82 7.90 -2.36
N PHE A 24 -6.70 7.00 -2.78
CA PHE A 24 -8.15 7.21 -2.76
C PHE A 24 -8.68 7.56 -1.37
N ASP A 25 -8.36 6.76 -0.33
CA ASP A 25 -8.83 7.06 1.03
C ASP A 25 -8.17 8.32 1.60
N PHE A 26 -6.87 8.54 1.35
CA PHE A 26 -6.19 9.75 1.81
C PHE A 26 -6.89 11.02 1.27
N PHE A 27 -7.25 11.04 -0.01
CA PHE A 27 -7.94 12.17 -0.61
C PHE A 27 -9.41 12.25 -0.21
N LEU A 28 -10.10 11.13 -0.03
CA LEU A 28 -11.45 11.13 0.52
C LEU A 28 -11.46 11.80 1.90
N LEU A 29 -10.53 11.45 2.80
CA LEU A 29 -10.43 12.10 4.10
C LEU A 29 -10.26 13.62 3.96
N VAL A 30 -9.42 14.08 3.04
CA VAL A 30 -9.19 15.51 2.78
C VAL A 30 -10.48 16.20 2.33
N PHE A 31 -11.25 15.60 1.41
CA PHE A 31 -12.51 16.17 0.93
C PHE A 31 -13.60 16.18 2.00
N LEU A 32 -13.58 15.22 2.93
CA LEU A 32 -14.58 15.07 3.98
C LEU A 32 -14.28 15.85 5.26
N LEU A 33 -13.13 16.55 5.36
CA LEU A 33 -12.72 17.26 6.57
C LEU A 33 -13.81 18.21 7.09
N SER A 34 -14.37 19.04 6.22
CA SER A 34 -15.39 20.03 6.57
C SER A 34 -16.67 19.37 7.09
N ASP A 35 -17.08 18.26 6.46
CA ASP A 35 -18.28 17.52 6.85
C ASP A 35 -18.10 16.78 8.19
N ILE A 36 -16.91 16.26 8.43
CA ILE A 36 -16.54 15.65 9.72
C ILE A 36 -16.54 16.71 10.82
N ALA A 37 -15.96 17.89 10.57
CA ALA A 37 -15.95 19.01 11.51
C ALA A 37 -17.38 19.44 11.88
N HIS A 38 -18.25 19.61 10.88
CA HIS A 38 -19.66 19.90 11.10
C HIS A 38 -20.39 18.81 11.89
N SER A 39 -20.12 17.53 11.59
CA SER A 39 -20.79 16.39 12.25
C SER A 39 -20.41 16.22 13.71
N PHE A 40 -19.17 16.56 14.08
CA PHE A 40 -18.69 16.50 15.46
C PHE A 40 -18.79 17.83 16.21
N HIS A 41 -19.32 18.89 15.57
CA HIS A 41 -19.41 20.24 16.11
C HIS A 41 -18.07 20.81 16.62
N VAL A 42 -17.00 20.57 15.86
CA VAL A 42 -15.64 21.02 16.18
C VAL A 42 -15.07 21.87 15.06
N ASP A 43 -14.03 22.65 15.38
CA ASP A 43 -13.32 23.46 14.40
C ASP A 43 -12.55 22.59 13.38
N LEU A 44 -12.43 23.10 12.16
CA LEU A 44 -11.71 22.42 11.07
C LEU A 44 -10.23 22.16 11.41
N GLU A 45 -9.63 23.03 12.23
CA GLU A 45 -8.25 22.87 12.71
C GLU A 45 -8.08 21.58 13.52
N GLU A 46 -9.04 21.25 14.38
CA GLU A 46 -8.99 20.03 15.19
C GLU A 46 -9.06 18.77 14.33
N VAL A 47 -9.95 18.75 13.32
CA VAL A 47 -10.06 17.60 12.41
C VAL A 47 -8.81 17.46 11.53
N THR A 48 -8.18 18.58 11.16
CA THR A 48 -6.92 18.58 10.40
C THR A 48 -5.77 17.93 11.17
N LEU A 49 -5.80 17.98 12.52
CA LEU A 49 -4.85 17.24 13.35
C LEU A 49 -4.93 15.73 13.10
N ALA A 50 -6.09 15.17 12.72
CA ALA A 50 -6.19 13.76 12.35
C ALA A 50 -5.27 13.40 11.18
N ILE A 51 -5.22 14.26 10.15
CA ILE A 51 -4.35 14.06 8.99
C ILE A 51 -2.88 14.16 9.41
N LEU A 52 -2.55 15.18 10.21
CA LEU A 52 -1.20 15.38 10.72
C LEU A 52 -0.72 14.16 11.51
N LEU A 53 -1.54 13.67 12.44
CA LEU A 53 -1.25 12.49 13.24
C LEU A 53 -1.08 11.24 12.35
N THR A 54 -1.97 11.05 11.38
CA THR A 54 -1.88 9.94 10.42
C THR A 54 -0.56 9.98 9.67
N LEU A 55 -0.18 11.14 9.12
CA LEU A 55 1.07 11.32 8.37
C LEU A 55 2.30 11.17 9.27
N ALA A 56 2.25 11.65 10.51
CA ALA A 56 3.36 11.58 11.46
C ALA A 56 3.71 10.13 11.86
N VAL A 57 2.71 9.23 11.93
CA VAL A 57 2.92 7.83 12.30
C VAL A 57 3.21 6.91 11.10
N ARG A 58 3.01 7.37 9.87
CA ARG A 58 3.32 6.59 8.65
C ARG A 58 4.76 6.06 8.60
N PRO A 59 5.82 6.84 8.93
CA PRO A 59 7.19 6.31 8.95
C PRO A 59 7.37 5.17 9.96
N VAL A 60 6.67 5.25 11.11
CA VAL A 60 6.70 4.19 12.13
C VAL A 60 6.08 2.91 11.58
N GLY A 61 4.94 3.02 10.91
CA GLY A 61 4.31 1.92 10.19
C GLY A 61 5.19 1.30 9.11
N ALA A 62 5.82 2.15 8.29
CA ALA A 62 6.75 1.72 7.24
C ALA A 62 7.93 0.91 7.80
N LEU A 63 8.49 1.31 8.95
CA LEU A 63 9.59 0.59 9.59
C LEU A 63 9.15 -0.77 10.16
N ILE A 64 7.99 -0.82 10.83
CA ILE A 64 7.47 -2.05 11.44
C ILE A 64 7.12 -3.07 10.36
N PHE A 65 6.29 -2.67 9.39
CA PHE A 65 5.84 -3.57 8.33
C PHE A 65 6.92 -3.86 7.29
N GLY A 66 7.85 -2.92 7.07
CA GLY A 66 9.04 -3.16 6.26
C GLY A 66 9.91 -4.28 6.83
N ARG A 67 10.25 -4.20 8.13
CA ARG A 67 11.00 -5.28 8.81
C ARG A 67 10.23 -6.59 8.86
N ALA A 68 8.91 -6.54 9.08
CA ALA A 68 8.08 -7.73 9.05
C ALA A 68 8.09 -8.39 7.66
N ALA A 69 8.07 -7.61 6.58
CA ALA A 69 8.09 -8.10 5.20
C ALA A 69 9.41 -8.80 4.84
N GLU A 70 10.53 -8.36 5.41
CA GLU A 70 11.82 -9.05 5.24
C GLU A 70 11.85 -10.42 5.96
N LYS A 71 11.27 -10.50 7.17
CA LYS A 71 11.29 -11.72 7.98
C LYS A 71 10.25 -12.77 7.56
N PHE A 72 9.03 -12.34 7.29
CA PHE A 72 7.88 -13.23 7.01
C PHE A 72 7.55 -13.33 5.51
N GLY A 73 8.21 -12.52 4.68
CA GLY A 73 7.95 -12.39 3.26
C GLY A 73 6.99 -11.25 2.94
N ARG A 74 7.21 -10.63 1.77
CA ARG A 74 6.50 -9.42 1.33
C ARG A 74 5.00 -9.65 1.12
N LYS A 75 4.64 -10.81 0.57
CA LYS A 75 3.26 -11.15 0.22
C LYS A 75 2.32 -11.28 1.42
N PRO A 76 2.59 -12.10 2.45
CA PRO A 76 1.70 -12.21 3.60
C PRO A 76 1.59 -10.91 4.39
N ILE A 77 2.66 -10.11 4.47
CA ILE A 77 2.63 -8.82 5.15
C ILE A 77 1.81 -7.78 4.39
N LEU A 78 1.89 -7.76 3.06
CA LEU A 78 0.99 -6.93 2.25
C LEU A 78 -0.47 -7.31 2.50
N MET A 79 -0.77 -8.62 2.63
CA MET A 79 -2.12 -9.08 2.96
C MET A 79 -2.59 -8.61 4.32
N LEU A 80 -1.72 -8.67 5.32
CA LEU A 80 -2.02 -8.23 6.68
C LEU A 80 -2.29 -6.73 6.72
N ASN A 81 -1.48 -5.92 6.04
CA ASN A 81 -1.68 -4.46 5.97
C ASN A 81 -3.03 -4.08 5.40
N ILE A 82 -3.44 -4.74 4.32
CA ILE A 82 -4.71 -4.48 3.64
C ILE A 82 -5.90 -4.83 4.52
N VAL A 83 -5.81 -5.93 5.28
CA VAL A 83 -6.84 -6.30 6.26
C VAL A 83 -6.92 -5.26 7.39
N PHE A 84 -5.78 -4.84 7.94
CA PHE A 84 -5.76 -3.82 9.01
C PHE A 84 -6.28 -2.48 8.51
N PHE A 85 -5.83 -2.04 7.33
CA PHE A 85 -6.31 -0.85 6.65
C PHE A 85 -7.84 -0.86 6.52
N SER A 86 -8.41 -1.91 5.93
CA SER A 86 -9.85 -2.02 5.70
C SER A 86 -10.62 -2.03 7.02
N ALA A 87 -10.10 -2.73 8.04
CA ALA A 87 -10.74 -2.81 9.34
C ALA A 87 -10.76 -1.44 10.05
N PHE A 88 -9.62 -0.72 10.08
CA PHE A 88 -9.55 0.59 10.72
C PHE A 88 -10.35 1.65 9.96
N GLU A 89 -10.43 1.56 8.64
CA GLU A 89 -11.25 2.44 7.80
C GLU A 89 -12.74 2.24 8.07
N LEU A 90 -13.22 0.98 8.10
CA LEU A 90 -14.62 0.66 8.46
C LEU A 90 -14.95 1.07 9.90
N LEU A 91 -14.02 0.86 10.84
CA LEU A 91 -14.18 1.31 12.21
C LEU A 91 -14.22 2.85 12.29
N SER A 92 -13.44 3.54 11.45
CA SER A 92 -13.44 5.00 11.37
C SER A 92 -14.77 5.54 10.84
N ALA A 93 -15.39 4.84 9.88
CA ALA A 93 -16.74 5.14 9.41
C ALA A 93 -17.79 4.99 10.53
N ALA A 94 -17.58 4.05 11.44
CA ALA A 94 -18.47 3.76 12.56
C ALA A 94 -18.16 4.58 13.84
N ALA A 95 -17.14 5.45 13.83
CA ALA A 95 -16.72 6.18 15.02
C ALA A 95 -17.86 7.08 15.57
N PRO A 96 -18.21 6.97 16.86
CA PRO A 96 -19.22 7.81 17.51
C PRO A 96 -18.61 9.04 18.20
N SER A 97 -17.29 9.10 18.39
CA SER A 97 -16.58 10.20 19.03
C SER A 97 -15.32 10.62 18.28
N LEU A 98 -14.96 11.90 18.37
CA LEU A 98 -13.79 12.46 17.71
C LEU A 98 -12.47 11.84 18.23
N MET A 99 -12.39 11.57 19.53
CA MET A 99 -11.21 10.94 20.13
C MET A 99 -11.00 9.50 19.61
N LEU A 100 -12.08 8.72 19.44
CA LEU A 100 -11.98 7.40 18.82
C LEU A 100 -11.60 7.52 17.34
N PHE A 101 -12.15 8.51 16.63
CA PHE A 101 -11.77 8.78 15.25
C PHE A 101 -10.26 9.07 15.13
N PHE A 102 -9.68 9.91 15.99
CA PHE A 102 -8.23 10.16 15.99
C PHE A 102 -7.40 8.91 16.28
N LEU A 103 -7.81 8.11 17.27
CA LEU A 103 -7.11 6.86 17.59
C LEU A 103 -7.11 5.89 16.40
N LEU A 104 -8.27 5.74 15.74
CA LEU A 104 -8.40 4.91 14.55
C LEU A 104 -7.58 5.45 13.39
N ARG A 105 -7.47 6.76 13.22
CA ARG A 105 -6.62 7.41 12.20
C ARG A 105 -5.14 7.19 12.44
N VAL A 106 -4.70 7.21 13.70
CA VAL A 106 -3.33 6.84 14.08
C VAL A 106 -3.06 5.38 13.73
N LEU A 107 -3.93 4.46 14.12
CA LEU A 107 -3.78 3.03 13.80
C LEU A 107 -3.80 2.76 12.29
N TYR A 108 -4.68 3.46 11.59
CA TYR A 108 -4.77 3.44 10.13
C TYR A 108 -3.47 3.96 9.50
N GLY A 109 -2.91 5.09 9.97
CA GLY A 109 -1.64 5.63 9.46
C GLY A 109 -0.46 4.66 9.61
N VAL A 110 -0.44 3.89 10.70
CA VAL A 110 0.54 2.82 10.91
C VAL A 110 0.37 1.70 9.87
N ALA A 111 -0.87 1.25 9.60
CA ALA A 111 -1.14 0.24 8.56
C ALA A 111 -0.80 0.76 7.15
N MET A 112 -1.22 2.00 6.85
CA MET A 112 -1.00 2.72 5.60
C MET A 112 0.49 2.83 5.24
N GLY A 113 1.34 3.19 6.21
CA GLY A 113 2.78 3.37 5.98
C GLY A 113 3.51 2.14 5.46
N GLY A 114 3.01 0.93 5.77
CA GLY A 114 3.58 -0.33 5.32
C GLY A 114 3.20 -0.73 3.89
N ILE A 115 2.11 -0.19 3.33
CA ILE A 115 1.56 -0.64 2.05
C ILE A 115 2.49 -0.24 0.90
N TRP A 116 2.89 1.03 0.82
CA TRP A 116 3.72 1.53 -0.28
C TRP A 116 5.07 0.82 -0.38
N GLY A 117 5.79 0.66 0.74
CA GLY A 117 7.12 0.04 0.74
C GLY A 117 7.08 -1.44 0.38
N VAL A 118 6.11 -2.19 0.89
CA VAL A 118 5.97 -3.63 0.62
C VAL A 118 5.42 -3.86 -0.79
N ALA A 119 4.45 -3.06 -1.25
CA ALA A 119 3.87 -3.17 -2.59
C ALA A 119 4.85 -2.79 -3.70
N SER A 120 5.64 -1.72 -3.52
CA SER A 120 6.67 -1.30 -4.48
C SER A 120 7.77 -2.36 -4.61
N SER A 121 8.25 -2.88 -3.48
CA SER A 121 9.24 -3.96 -3.46
C SER A 121 8.71 -5.22 -4.15
N LEU A 122 7.48 -5.64 -3.84
CA LEU A 122 6.84 -6.80 -4.45
C LEU A 122 6.67 -6.64 -5.97
N ALA A 123 6.30 -5.45 -6.44
CA ALA A 123 6.17 -5.15 -7.86
C ALA A 123 7.53 -5.25 -8.57
N MET A 124 8.56 -4.58 -8.03
CA MET A 124 9.89 -4.52 -8.65
C MET A 124 10.58 -5.89 -8.71
N GLU A 125 10.35 -6.75 -7.73
CA GLU A 125 10.94 -8.09 -7.69
C GLU A 125 10.27 -9.09 -8.61
N THR A 126 8.97 -8.92 -8.84
CA THR A 126 8.22 -9.86 -9.68
C THR A 126 8.50 -9.59 -11.16
N ILE A 127 8.75 -8.33 -11.53
CA ILE A 127 8.83 -7.84 -12.91
C ILE A 127 10.27 -7.87 -13.43
N PRO A 128 10.49 -8.23 -14.72
CA PRO A 128 11.83 -8.32 -15.28
C PRO A 128 12.50 -6.93 -15.40
N ASP A 129 13.82 -6.91 -15.24
CA ASP A 129 14.66 -5.71 -15.13
C ASP A 129 14.38 -4.67 -16.23
N ARG A 130 14.18 -5.14 -17.46
CA ARG A 130 13.93 -4.33 -18.67
C ARG A 130 12.67 -3.45 -18.56
N SER A 131 11.69 -3.89 -17.77
CA SER A 131 10.39 -3.23 -17.63
C SER A 131 10.16 -2.61 -16.25
N ARG A 132 11.17 -2.61 -15.37
CA ARG A 132 11.06 -1.99 -14.03
C ARG A 132 10.82 -0.49 -14.09
N GLY A 133 11.45 0.22 -15.02
CA GLY A 133 11.22 1.66 -15.21
C GLY A 133 9.76 1.98 -15.57
N LEU A 134 9.20 1.25 -16.54
CA LEU A 134 7.80 1.42 -16.93
C LEU A 134 6.83 1.05 -15.81
N MET A 135 7.13 -0.01 -15.05
CA MET A 135 6.31 -0.36 -13.89
C MET A 135 6.39 0.70 -12.79
N SER A 136 7.58 1.24 -12.50
CA SER A 136 7.73 2.30 -11.49
C SER A 136 6.92 3.55 -11.86
N GLY A 137 6.96 3.95 -13.13
CA GLY A 137 6.12 5.03 -13.66
C GLY A 137 4.63 4.74 -13.54
N LEU A 138 4.20 3.53 -13.92
CA LEU A 138 2.80 3.11 -13.77
C LEU A 138 2.38 3.08 -12.30
N PHE A 139 3.25 2.59 -11.42
CA PHE A 139 3.01 2.57 -9.97
C PHE A 139 2.81 3.99 -9.45
N GLN A 140 3.69 4.94 -9.77
CA GLN A 140 3.52 6.34 -9.36
C GLN A 140 2.26 6.98 -9.94
N ALA A 141 1.86 6.62 -11.16
CA ALA A 141 0.60 7.06 -11.76
C ALA A 141 -0.65 6.58 -11.00
N GLY A 142 -0.53 5.58 -10.13
CA GLY A 142 -1.62 5.15 -9.26
C GLY A 142 -2.08 6.23 -8.28
N TYR A 143 -1.18 7.13 -7.86
CA TYR A 143 -1.51 8.21 -6.94
C TYR A 143 -2.50 9.24 -7.54
N PRO A 144 -2.22 9.88 -8.70
CA PRO A 144 -3.17 10.79 -9.34
C PRO A 144 -4.42 10.06 -9.83
N PHE A 145 -4.32 8.77 -10.16
CA PHE A 145 -5.50 7.97 -10.51
C PHE A 145 -6.43 7.77 -9.30
N GLY A 146 -5.87 7.50 -8.11
CA GLY A 146 -6.63 7.43 -6.86
C GLY A 146 -7.30 8.75 -6.50
N TYR A 147 -6.60 9.88 -6.68
CA TYR A 147 -7.17 11.23 -6.54
C TYR A 147 -8.39 11.44 -7.44
N LEU A 148 -8.27 11.11 -8.73
CA LEU A 148 -9.36 11.27 -9.69
C LEU A 148 -10.58 10.43 -9.29
N LEU A 149 -10.34 9.18 -8.88
CA LEU A 149 -11.41 8.31 -8.37
C LEU A 149 -12.08 8.90 -7.14
N ALA A 150 -11.30 9.45 -6.19
CA ALA A 150 -11.82 10.07 -4.97
C ALA A 150 -12.70 11.28 -5.29
N ALA A 151 -12.26 12.14 -6.22
CA ALA A 151 -13.02 13.31 -6.65
C ALA A 151 -14.34 12.92 -7.33
N VAL A 152 -14.31 11.91 -8.21
CA VAL A 152 -15.52 11.39 -8.87
C VAL A 152 -16.47 10.74 -7.88
N ALA A 153 -15.95 9.92 -6.95
CA ALA A 153 -16.75 9.29 -5.92
C ALA A 153 -17.43 10.34 -5.02
N TYR A 154 -16.66 11.31 -4.53
CA TYR A 154 -17.17 12.43 -3.75
C TYR A 154 -18.26 13.20 -4.52
N GLY A 155 -18.01 13.58 -5.77
CA GLY A 155 -18.99 14.35 -6.56
C GLY A 155 -20.30 13.62 -6.87
N LEU A 156 -20.30 12.29 -7.00
CA LEU A 156 -21.49 11.53 -7.39
C LEU A 156 -22.26 10.92 -6.22
N LEU A 157 -21.56 10.50 -5.17
CA LEU A 157 -22.13 9.66 -4.11
C LEU A 157 -22.31 10.40 -2.78
N PHE A 158 -21.74 11.60 -2.63
CA PHE A 158 -21.67 12.29 -1.34
C PHE A 158 -23.06 12.68 -0.83
N GLU A 159 -23.91 13.22 -1.70
CA GLU A 159 -25.26 13.65 -1.34
C GLU A 159 -26.16 12.51 -0.81
N GLN A 160 -25.89 11.26 -1.21
CA GLN A 160 -26.72 10.11 -0.87
C GLN A 160 -26.21 9.35 0.37
N LEU A 161 -24.90 9.29 0.56
CA LEU A 161 -24.25 8.41 1.54
C LEU A 161 -23.59 9.15 2.70
N GLY A 162 -23.39 10.46 2.55
CA GLY A 162 -22.64 11.29 3.50
C GLY A 162 -21.21 10.82 3.71
N TRP A 163 -20.53 11.41 4.69
CA TRP A 163 -19.12 11.12 4.97
C TRP A 163 -18.89 9.69 5.49
N ARG A 164 -19.85 9.11 6.24
CA ARG A 164 -19.72 7.75 6.78
C ARG A 164 -19.77 6.70 5.67
N GLY A 165 -20.69 6.84 4.72
CA GLY A 165 -20.80 5.93 3.58
C GLY A 165 -19.62 6.05 2.61
N MET A 166 -18.99 7.24 2.51
CA MET A 166 -17.76 7.40 1.75
C MET A 166 -16.60 6.59 2.30
N PHE A 167 -16.42 6.52 3.62
CA PHE A 167 -15.41 5.63 4.21
C PHE A 167 -15.72 4.15 4.00
N VAL A 168 -17.00 3.76 3.92
CA VAL A 168 -17.38 2.39 3.57
C VAL A 168 -17.04 2.08 2.09
N ILE A 169 -17.23 3.05 1.19
CA ILE A 169 -16.80 2.95 -0.21
C ILE A 169 -15.28 2.97 -0.33
N GLY A 170 -14.56 3.66 0.56
CA GLY A 170 -13.11 3.55 0.73
C GLY A 170 -12.64 2.12 1.00
N ALA A 171 -13.32 1.46 1.94
CA ALA A 171 -12.96 0.12 2.37
C ALA A 171 -13.39 -1.01 1.41
N ALA A 172 -14.49 -0.85 0.66
CA ALA A 172 -15.04 -1.92 -0.19
C ALA A 172 -14.13 -2.36 -1.36
N PRO A 173 -13.47 -1.46 -2.12
CA PRO A 173 -12.51 -1.78 -3.17
C PRO A 173 -11.26 -2.51 -2.67
N VAL A 174 -10.96 -2.43 -1.37
CA VAL A 174 -9.76 -3.05 -0.78
C VAL A 174 -9.93 -4.58 -0.69
N LEU A 175 -11.16 -5.07 -0.55
CA LEU A 175 -11.46 -6.50 -0.40
C LEU A 175 -11.48 -7.26 -1.74
N LEU A 176 -12.10 -6.71 -2.79
CA LEU A 176 -12.44 -7.47 -4.00
C LEU A 176 -11.24 -7.83 -4.91
N PRO A 177 -10.35 -6.91 -5.32
CA PRO A 177 -9.20 -7.23 -6.17
C PRO A 177 -8.12 -8.00 -5.40
N PHE A 178 -8.04 -7.78 -4.09
CA PHE A 178 -7.01 -8.36 -3.25
C PHE A 178 -7.33 -9.80 -2.85
N ILE A 179 -8.58 -10.12 -2.50
CA ILE A 179 -9.03 -11.51 -2.31
C ILE A 179 -8.86 -12.31 -3.63
N TYR A 180 -9.11 -11.69 -4.78
CA TYR A 180 -8.94 -12.33 -6.08
C TYR A 180 -7.47 -12.60 -6.45
N SER A 181 -6.54 -11.69 -6.11
CA SER A 181 -5.10 -11.89 -6.32
C SER A 181 -4.44 -12.79 -5.25
N ALA A 182 -4.93 -12.74 -4.01
CA ALA A 182 -4.47 -13.56 -2.89
C ALA A 182 -4.88 -15.03 -3.05
N SER A 183 -6.14 -15.31 -3.43
CA SER A 183 -6.67 -16.68 -3.60
C SER A 183 -5.94 -17.49 -4.67
N ARG A 184 -5.46 -16.86 -5.76
CA ARG A 184 -4.66 -17.56 -6.78
C ARG A 184 -3.22 -17.86 -6.36
N SER A 185 -2.71 -17.18 -5.34
CA SER A 185 -1.34 -17.37 -4.89
C SER A 185 -1.20 -18.15 -3.57
N LEU A 186 -2.29 -18.42 -2.85
CA LEU A 186 -2.29 -19.36 -1.71
C LEU A 186 -2.02 -20.81 -2.14
N ARG A 187 -2.13 -21.11 -3.45
CA ARG A 187 -1.62 -22.34 -4.08
C ARG A 187 -0.08 -22.42 -4.18
N PHE A 188 0.65 -21.52 -3.53
CA PHE A 188 2.12 -21.51 -3.45
C PHE A 188 2.64 -21.79 -2.03
N GLY A 189 1.86 -22.47 -1.19
CA GLY A 189 2.40 -23.17 -0.05
C GLY A 189 3.32 -24.32 -0.51
N ARG A 190 4.60 -24.24 -0.11
CA ARG A 190 5.71 -25.21 -0.30
C ARG A 190 6.44 -25.18 -1.65
N ARG A 191 7.51 -24.38 -1.69
CA ARG A 191 8.88 -24.96 -1.57
C ARG A 191 9.74 -23.98 -0.76
N PRO A 192 10.38 -24.39 0.34
CA PRO A 192 11.56 -23.69 0.83
C PRO A 192 12.66 -23.90 -0.20
N GLY A 193 12.63 -23.09 -1.25
CA GLY A 193 13.68 -23.01 -2.24
C GLY A 193 14.89 -22.37 -1.56
N ARG A 194 15.78 -23.23 -1.07
CA ARG A 194 17.21 -22.97 -0.79
C ARG A 194 17.62 -21.59 -1.29
N ILE A 195 17.95 -20.69 -0.37
CA ILE A 195 18.69 -19.45 -0.65
C ILE A 195 19.81 -19.84 -1.60
N LYS A 196 19.64 -19.58 -2.90
CA LYS A 196 20.77 -19.56 -3.82
C LYS A 196 21.49 -18.30 -3.41
N ARG A 197 22.45 -18.49 -2.50
CA ARG A 197 23.50 -17.53 -2.18
C ARG A 197 23.92 -16.94 -3.53
N VAL A 198 23.55 -15.70 -3.78
CA VAL A 198 24.06 -14.92 -4.90
C VAL A 198 25.57 -15.02 -4.73
N ARG A 199 26.24 -15.75 -5.62
CA ARG A 199 27.69 -15.76 -5.64
C ARG A 199 28.08 -14.30 -5.89
N PRO A 200 28.87 -13.68 -5.01
CA PRO A 200 29.37 -12.35 -5.29
C PRO A 200 30.08 -12.41 -6.64
N CYS A 201 29.92 -11.36 -7.45
CA CYS A 201 30.64 -11.12 -8.69
C CYS A 201 32.01 -11.80 -8.71
N CYS A 202 32.13 -12.90 -9.45
CA CYS A 202 33.41 -13.49 -9.80
C CYS A 202 33.39 -13.69 -11.31
N ARG A 203 33.78 -12.64 -12.03
CA ARG A 203 34.00 -12.68 -13.48
C ARG A 203 35.47 -12.31 -13.70
N TYR A 204 36.22 -13.32 -14.15
CA TYR A 204 37.64 -13.32 -14.54
C TYR A 204 38.67 -13.62 -13.43
N CYS A 205 39.03 -14.91 -13.29
CA CYS A 205 40.37 -15.30 -12.88
C CYS A 205 41.32 -15.04 -14.06
N VAL A 206 42.19 -14.03 -13.95
CA VAL A 206 43.39 -13.94 -14.78
C VAL A 206 44.44 -14.87 -14.16
N ALA A 207 45.17 -15.61 -14.99
CA ALA A 207 46.09 -16.70 -14.62
C ALA A 207 47.37 -16.27 -13.87
N THR A 208 47.32 -15.19 -13.10
CA THR A 208 48.47 -14.63 -12.35
C THR A 208 48.01 -14.16 -10.96
N GLY A 209 47.81 -15.11 -10.05
CA GLY A 209 48.20 -15.02 -8.64
C GLY A 209 47.71 -13.88 -7.73
N SER A 210 46.71 -13.05 -8.08
CA SER A 210 46.19 -12.03 -7.15
C SER A 210 44.71 -11.71 -7.41
N CYS A 211 43.83 -12.08 -6.47
CA CYS A 211 42.41 -11.75 -6.49
C CYS A 211 42.16 -10.40 -5.81
N ALA A 212 41.80 -9.37 -6.59
CA ALA A 212 41.26 -8.12 -6.06
C ALA A 212 39.72 -8.15 -6.14
N CYS A 213 39.04 -8.11 -4.98
CA CYS A 213 37.61 -7.87 -4.89
C CYS A 213 37.34 -6.37 -5.06
N THR A 214 36.94 -5.92 -6.25
CA THR A 214 36.46 -4.56 -6.45
C THR A 214 34.97 -4.45 -6.06
N TRP A 215 34.71 -3.61 -5.06
CA TRP A 215 33.43 -3.33 -4.41
C TRP A 215 32.46 -2.44 -5.21
N TRP A 216 32.53 -2.44 -6.54
CA TRP A 216 31.68 -1.59 -7.38
C TRP A 216 30.70 -2.44 -8.19
N CYS A 217 29.46 -2.47 -7.70
CA CYS A 217 28.26 -2.68 -8.51
C CYS A 217 27.45 -1.38 -8.51
#